data_AF-A0A927T708-F1
#
_entry.id   AF-A0A927T708-F1
#
_cell.length_a   1.000
_cell.length_b   1.000
_cell.length_c   1.000
_cell.angle_alpha   90.00
_cell.angle_beta   90.00
_cell.angle_gamma   90.00
#
_symmetry.space_group_name_H-M   'P 1'
#
loop_
_entity.id
_entity.type
_entity.pdbx_description
1 polymer ?
#
loop_
_entity_poly.entity_id
_entity_poly.type
_entity_poly.pdbx_seq_one_letter_code
_entity_poly.pdbx_strand_id
1 'polypeptide(L)'
;MEQRRLKLYIVNMKYIRNLHNQGDDRVFSVSPQVGKDSRPFVGIVMICGERQYCIPLSSPKEKHKKMKNGVDFHRVLDADGKLIGVLDFNNMIPVREDLLREVDLKIYLKDSQEMKHYKNLMIDQLNFCRQNQDILVRKAEKLYQMVEKRNGSGQLKRRCLKWRKLEQILERF
;
A
#
# COMPACT_ATOMS: atom_id res chain seq x y z
N MET A 1 -8.10 -16.65 10.69
CA MET A 1 -7.76 -16.61 9.25
C MET A 1 -6.27 -16.45 9.11
N GLU A 2 -5.64 -17.24 8.23
CA GLU A 2 -4.20 -17.23 8.00
C GLU A 2 -3.81 -16.10 7.04
N GLN A 3 -2.70 -15.41 7.32
CA GLN A 3 -2.17 -14.36 6.45
C GLN A 3 -1.65 -14.96 5.14
N ARG A 4 -2.33 -14.66 4.02
CA ARG A 4 -1.90 -15.09 2.68
C ARG A 4 -0.62 -14.38 2.24
N ARG A 5 0.09 -14.99 1.29
CA ARG A 5 1.28 -14.39 0.69
C ARG A 5 0.95 -13.07 0.00
N LEU A 6 1.72 -12.02 0.25
CA LEU A 6 1.52 -10.70 -0.33
C LEU A 6 1.67 -10.74 -1.86
N LYS A 7 0.88 -9.88 -2.51
CA LYS A 7 0.79 -9.63 -3.95
C LYS A 7 0.67 -8.12 -4.21
N LEU A 8 0.82 -7.73 -5.47
CA LEU A 8 0.60 -6.36 -5.93
C LEU A 8 -0.76 -6.25 -6.60
N TYR A 9 -1.50 -5.20 -6.28
CA TYR A 9 -2.84 -4.95 -6.78
C TYR A 9 -2.99 -3.53 -7.31
N ILE A 10 -3.81 -3.40 -8.35
CA ILE A 10 -4.46 -2.14 -8.71
C ILE A 10 -5.86 -2.16 -8.08
N VAL A 11 -6.18 -1.11 -7.34
CA VAL A 11 -7.48 -0.96 -6.68
C VAL A 11 -8.46 -0.25 -7.62
N ASN A 12 -9.72 -0.65 -7.59
CA ASN A 12 -10.79 -0.05 -8.39
C ASN A 12 -10.79 1.49 -8.26
N MET A 13 -10.71 2.18 -9.40
CA MET A 13 -10.55 3.64 -9.42
C MET A 13 -11.78 4.39 -8.89
N LYS A 14 -13.00 3.87 -9.14
CA LYS A 14 -14.23 4.47 -8.60
C LYS A 14 -14.24 4.37 -7.07
N TYR A 15 -13.81 3.23 -6.53
CA TYR A 15 -13.66 3.05 -5.10
C TYR A 15 -12.64 4.02 -4.48
N ILE A 16 -11.45 4.16 -5.07
CA ILE A 16 -10.43 5.13 -4.61
C ILE A 16 -10.98 6.56 -4.60
N ARG A 17 -11.73 6.96 -5.63
CA ARG A 17 -12.39 8.28 -5.68
C ARG A 17 -13.43 8.45 -4.57
N ASN A 18 -14.21 7.41 -4.26
CA ASN A 18 -15.17 7.45 -3.15
C ASN A 18 -14.46 7.59 -1.80
N LEU A 19 -13.39 6.83 -1.56
CA LEU A 19 -12.57 6.95 -0.35
C LEU A 19 -12.01 8.37 -0.19
N HIS A 20 -11.47 8.94 -1.27
CA HIS A 20 -10.94 10.30 -1.28
C HIS A 20 -12.04 11.34 -0.98
N ASN A 21 -13.16 11.30 -1.71
CA ASN A 21 -14.16 12.36 -1.68
C ASN A 21 -15.06 12.30 -0.43
N GLN A 22 -15.34 11.11 0.09
CA GLN A 22 -16.31 10.92 1.19
C GLN A 22 -15.63 10.58 2.53
N GLY A 23 -14.35 10.19 2.48
CA GLY A 23 -13.62 9.69 3.64
C GLY A 23 -12.48 10.61 4.05
N ASP A 24 -11.47 10.70 3.20
CA ASP A 24 -10.22 11.40 3.49
C ASP A 24 -9.51 11.81 2.19
N ASP A 25 -9.34 13.12 1.97
CA ASP A 25 -8.73 13.71 0.77
C ASP A 25 -7.23 13.40 0.62
N ARG A 26 -6.61 12.78 1.63
CA ARG A 26 -5.21 12.34 1.59
C ARG A 26 -5.06 10.93 1.00
N VAL A 27 -6.16 10.26 0.66
CA VAL A 27 -6.12 8.96 -0.04
C VAL A 27 -5.37 9.14 -1.37
N PHE A 28 -4.37 8.30 -1.60
CA PHE A 28 -3.57 8.40 -2.82
C PHE A 28 -4.39 8.08 -4.07
N SER A 29 -4.30 8.99 -5.05
CA SER A 29 -4.90 8.78 -6.37
C SER A 29 -4.23 7.63 -7.11
N VAL A 30 -5.04 6.88 -7.84
CA VAL A 30 -4.63 5.83 -8.79
C VAL A 30 -4.93 6.21 -10.24
N SER A 31 -5.31 7.48 -10.48
CA SER A 31 -5.70 7.95 -11.81
C SER A 31 -4.49 7.96 -12.76
N PRO A 32 -4.58 7.32 -13.94
CA PRO A 32 -3.56 7.38 -14.98
C PRO A 32 -3.69 8.72 -15.73
N GLN A 33 -3.32 9.82 -15.07
CA GLN A 33 -3.09 11.07 -15.77
C GLN A 33 -1.72 11.00 -16.44
N VAL A 34 -1.53 11.71 -17.55
CA VAL A 34 -0.23 11.79 -18.25
C VAL A 34 0.87 12.15 -17.23
N GLY A 35 1.91 11.32 -17.13
CA GLY A 35 3.00 11.48 -16.17
C GLY A 35 2.71 10.97 -14.74
N LYS A 36 1.60 10.26 -14.50
CA LYS A 36 1.28 9.60 -13.23
C LYS A 36 1.10 8.09 -13.44
N ASP A 37 2.04 7.31 -12.91
CA ASP A 37 1.92 5.86 -12.87
C ASP A 37 0.70 5.43 -12.06
N SER A 38 -0.03 4.42 -12.56
CA SER A 38 -1.08 3.78 -11.77
C SER A 38 -0.44 3.15 -10.54
N ARG A 39 -0.70 3.72 -9.37
CA ARG A 39 -0.06 3.30 -8.12
C ARG A 39 -0.46 1.87 -7.72
N PRO A 40 0.48 0.92 -7.62
CA PRO A 40 0.20 -0.39 -7.08
C PRO A 40 0.09 -0.36 -5.55
N PHE A 41 -0.63 -1.32 -5.01
CA PHE A 41 -0.78 -1.55 -3.59
C PHE A 41 -0.27 -2.95 -3.23
N VAL A 42 0.43 -3.07 -2.11
CA VAL A 42 0.81 -4.35 -1.53
C VAL A 42 -0.32 -4.83 -0.62
N GLY A 43 -0.76 -6.07 -0.82
CA GLY A 43 -1.83 -6.67 -0.02
C GLY A 43 -1.98 -8.16 -0.30
N ILE A 44 -3.01 -8.82 0.23
CA ILE A 44 -3.93 -8.30 1.24
C ILE A 44 -3.29 -8.51 2.62
N VAL A 45 -3.31 -7.47 3.45
CA VAL A 45 -2.90 -7.54 4.85
C VAL A 45 -4.15 -7.71 5.72
N MET A 46 -4.17 -8.75 6.55
CA MET A 46 -5.26 -8.95 7.51
C MET A 46 -5.02 -8.13 8.78
N ILE A 47 -6.01 -7.35 9.18
CA ILE A 47 -5.97 -6.48 10.37
C ILE A 47 -7.08 -6.92 11.33
N CYS A 48 -6.72 -7.15 12.60
CA CYS A 48 -7.66 -7.61 13.64
C CYS A 48 -8.42 -8.89 13.25
N GLY A 49 -7.79 -9.77 12.47
CA GLY A 49 -8.34 -11.06 12.08
C GLY A 49 -9.42 -11.05 10.98
N GLU A 50 -10.05 -9.91 10.69
CA GLU A 50 -11.20 -9.83 9.78
C GLU A 50 -11.09 -8.75 8.69
N ARG A 51 -10.39 -7.64 8.95
CA ARG A 51 -10.36 -6.50 8.03
C ARG A 51 -9.25 -6.66 7.01
N GLN A 52 -9.58 -6.53 5.73
CA GLN A 52 -8.63 -6.60 4.63
C GLN A 52 -8.10 -5.22 4.25
N TYR A 53 -6.77 -5.06 4.21
CA TYR A 53 -6.12 -3.80 3.89
C TYR A 53 -5.08 -3.96 2.77
N CYS A 54 -4.88 -2.84 2.05
CA CYS A 54 -3.84 -2.67 1.05
C CYS A 54 -2.99 -1.45 1.40
N ILE A 55 -1.66 -1.59 1.29
CA ILE A 55 -0.70 -0.52 1.59
C ILE A 55 -0.19 0.05 0.26
N PRO A 56 -0.27 1.37 0.02
CA PRO A 56 0.24 1.96 -1.21
C PRO A 56 1.76 1.78 -1.33
N LEU A 57 2.21 1.36 -2.51
CA LEU A 57 3.62 1.32 -2.88
C LEU A 57 3.95 2.57 -3.71
N SER A 58 5.00 3.28 -3.30
CA SER A 58 5.43 4.54 -3.92
C SER A 58 6.87 4.41 -4.42
N SER A 59 7.15 4.99 -5.59
CA SER A 59 8.53 5.16 -6.05
C SER A 59 9.32 6.07 -5.09
N PRO A 60 10.63 5.84 -4.91
CA PRO A 60 11.49 6.71 -4.13
C PRO A 60 11.47 8.15 -4.67
N LYS A 61 11.48 9.12 -3.74
CA LYS A 61 11.59 10.56 -4.02
C LYS A 61 12.77 11.10 -3.21
N GLU A 62 13.25 12.29 -3.55
CA GLU A 62 14.42 12.88 -2.90
C GLU A 62 14.31 12.93 -1.36
N LYS A 63 13.11 13.29 -0.85
CA LYS A 63 12.83 13.27 0.59
C LYS A 63 13.02 11.89 1.23
N HIS A 64 12.74 10.80 0.51
CA HIS A 64 12.83 9.44 1.04
C HIS A 64 14.26 8.99 1.31
N LYS A 65 15.27 9.61 0.67
CA LYS A 65 16.68 9.32 0.94
C LYS A 65 17.07 9.60 2.40
N LYS A 66 16.44 10.62 3.01
CA LYS A 66 16.67 11.02 4.40
C LYS A 66 15.69 10.39 5.39
N MET A 67 14.56 9.87 4.91
CA MET A 67 13.55 9.23 5.76
C MET A 67 14.03 7.86 6.24
N LYS A 68 13.82 7.59 7.53
CA LYS A 68 14.10 6.29 8.15
C LYS A 68 12.80 5.51 8.33
N ASN A 69 12.92 4.20 8.50
CA ASN A 69 11.78 3.35 8.86
C ASN A 69 11.16 3.87 10.17
N GLY A 70 9.84 4.01 10.16
CA GLY A 70 9.05 4.45 11.32
C GLY A 70 7.90 3.49 11.60
N VAL A 71 7.04 3.84 12.55
CA VAL A 71 5.84 3.06 12.86
C VAL A 71 4.87 3.03 11.66
N ASP A 72 4.86 4.08 10.85
CA ASP A 72 3.92 4.31 9.77
C ASP A 72 4.55 4.35 8.37
N PHE A 73 5.85 4.04 8.27
CA PHE A 73 6.61 4.10 7.03
C PHE A 73 7.65 2.97 6.95
N HIS A 74 7.85 2.42 5.76
CA HIS A 74 8.87 1.39 5.53
C HIS A 74 9.53 1.56 4.16
N ARG A 75 10.86 1.53 4.13
CA ARG A 75 11.68 1.53 2.91
C ARG A 75 11.72 0.15 2.28
N VAL A 76 11.53 0.08 0.97
CA VAL A 76 11.70 -1.15 0.18
C VAL A 76 13.06 -1.06 -0.49
N LEU A 77 13.93 -2.00 -0.17
CA LEU A 77 15.31 -2.06 -0.66
C LEU A 77 15.47 -3.25 -1.61
N ASP A 78 16.33 -3.12 -2.62
CA ASP A 78 16.79 -4.27 -3.40
C ASP A 78 17.86 -5.06 -2.64
N ALA A 79 18.38 -6.12 -3.27
CA ALA A 79 19.40 -6.99 -2.71
C ALA A 79 20.71 -6.25 -2.37
N ASP A 80 21.02 -5.16 -3.08
CA ASP A 80 22.21 -4.33 -2.88
C ASP A 80 21.98 -3.23 -1.82
N GLY A 81 20.80 -3.19 -1.20
CA GLY A 81 20.42 -2.19 -0.19
C GLY A 81 20.03 -0.83 -0.77
N LYS A 82 19.88 -0.71 -2.09
CA LYS A 82 19.42 0.51 -2.75
C LYS A 82 17.92 0.68 -2.57
N LEU A 83 17.50 1.91 -2.34
CA LEU A 83 16.09 2.27 -2.17
C LEU A 83 15.35 2.17 -3.50
N ILE A 84 14.45 1.19 -3.61
CA ILE A 84 13.65 0.92 -4.83
C ILE A 84 12.16 1.20 -4.65
N GLY A 85 11.69 1.42 -3.42
CA GLY A 85 10.30 1.78 -3.14
C GLY A 85 10.08 2.20 -1.70
N VAL A 86 8.87 2.66 -1.38
CA VAL A 86 8.44 2.93 0.00
C VAL A 86 6.99 2.51 0.20
N LEU A 87 6.67 2.10 1.42
CA LEU A 87 5.34 1.74 1.89
C LEU A 87 4.85 2.75 2.90
N ASP A 88 3.76 3.44 2.57
CA ASP A 88 3.13 4.47 3.41
C ASP A 88 1.96 3.84 4.20
N PHE A 89 2.26 3.27 5.37
CA PHE A 89 1.28 2.53 6.19
C PHE A 89 0.19 3.45 6.75
N ASN A 90 0.52 4.71 7.07
CA ASN A 90 -0.47 5.72 7.43
C ASN A 90 -1.51 5.95 6.32
N ASN A 91 -1.19 5.60 5.07
CA ASN A 91 -2.06 5.72 3.90
C ASN A 91 -2.65 4.37 3.43
N MET A 92 -2.56 3.31 4.23
CA MET A 92 -3.24 2.05 3.90
C MET A 92 -4.76 2.23 3.86
N ILE A 93 -5.43 1.45 3.02
CA ILE A 93 -6.88 1.56 2.78
C ILE A 93 -7.57 0.21 2.99
N PRO A 94 -8.80 0.19 3.51
CA PRO A 94 -9.60 -1.03 3.57
C PRO A 94 -10.02 -1.43 2.15
N VAL A 95 -10.10 -2.72 1.87
CA VAL A 95 -10.46 -3.28 0.56
C VAL A 95 -11.32 -4.53 0.70
N ARG A 96 -11.93 -4.96 -0.41
CA ARG A 96 -12.47 -6.30 -0.62
C ARG A 96 -11.86 -6.89 -1.88
N GLU A 97 -11.79 -8.22 -1.97
CA GLU A 97 -11.15 -8.92 -3.11
C GLU A 97 -11.77 -8.54 -4.48
N ASP A 98 -13.08 -8.28 -4.55
CA ASP A 98 -13.79 -7.89 -5.78
C ASP A 98 -13.37 -6.50 -6.32
N LEU A 99 -12.73 -5.68 -5.49
CA LEU A 99 -12.23 -4.35 -5.85
C LEU A 99 -10.77 -4.37 -6.30
N LEU A 100 -10.13 -5.54 -6.32
CA LEU A 100 -8.72 -5.71 -6.59
C LEU A 100 -8.49 -6.39 -7.94
N ARG A 101 -7.54 -5.85 -8.70
CA ARG A 101 -6.96 -6.51 -9.86
C ARG A 101 -5.50 -6.78 -9.60
N GLU A 102 -5.08 -8.03 -9.61
CA GLU A 102 -3.66 -8.39 -9.46
C GLU A 102 -2.84 -7.78 -10.62
N VAL A 103 -1.66 -7.26 -10.28
CA VAL A 103 -0.73 -6.71 -11.27
C VAL A 103 -0.10 -7.86 -12.05
N ASP A 104 -0.14 -7.80 -13.38
CA ASP A 104 0.55 -8.77 -14.23
C ASP A 104 2.06 -8.48 -14.27
N LEU A 105 2.82 -9.31 -13.57
CA LEU A 105 4.28 -9.26 -13.50
C LEU A 105 4.96 -10.18 -14.51
N LYS A 106 4.21 -10.96 -15.30
CA LYS A 106 4.80 -11.84 -16.30
C LYS A 106 5.49 -11.01 -17.37
N ILE A 107 6.75 -11.32 -17.63
CA ILE A 107 7.53 -10.69 -18.71
C ILE A 107 7.21 -11.43 -20.01
N TYR A 108 6.69 -10.71 -21.00
CA TYR A 108 6.39 -11.25 -22.32
C TYR A 108 7.44 -10.82 -23.34
N LEU A 109 7.62 -11.63 -24.39
CA LEU A 109 8.55 -11.31 -25.48
C LEU A 109 8.25 -9.95 -26.13
N LYS A 110 6.96 -9.65 -26.31
CA LYS A 110 6.43 -8.41 -26.89
C LYS A 110 6.48 -7.17 -25.99
N ASP A 111 6.87 -7.31 -24.72
CA ASP A 111 7.01 -6.15 -23.84
C ASP A 111 8.15 -5.25 -24.34
N SER A 112 7.92 -3.93 -24.32
CA SER A 112 8.99 -2.96 -24.58
C SER A 112 10.08 -3.06 -23.51
N GLN A 113 11.27 -2.50 -23.77
CA GLN A 113 12.37 -2.54 -22.79
C GLN A 113 11.98 -1.83 -21.49
N GLU A 114 11.25 -0.72 -21.58
CA GLU A 114 10.75 0.06 -20.45
C GLU A 114 9.74 -0.76 -19.63
N MET A 115 8.83 -1.48 -20.30
CA MET A 115 7.87 -2.35 -19.63
C MET A 115 8.57 -3.51 -18.91
N LYS A 116 9.57 -4.13 -19.55
CA LYS A 116 10.38 -5.20 -18.93
C LYS A 116 11.11 -4.67 -17.68
N HIS A 117 11.72 -3.50 -17.79
CA HIS A 117 12.40 -2.85 -16.66
C HIS A 117 11.43 -2.54 -15.51
N TYR A 118 10.26 -1.98 -15.81
CA TYR A 118 9.22 -1.70 -14.82
C TYR A 118 8.71 -2.97 -14.12
N LYS A 119 8.47 -4.05 -14.88
CA LYS A 119 8.07 -5.35 -14.31
C LYS A 119 9.15 -5.94 -13.40
N ASN A 120 10.42 -5.89 -13.80
CA ASN A 120 11.54 -6.33 -12.96
C ASN A 120 11.59 -5.54 -11.64
N LEU A 121 11.48 -4.21 -11.70
CA LEU A 121 11.42 -3.37 -10.50
C LEU A 121 10.28 -3.78 -9.56
N MET A 122 9.08 -4.03 -10.10
CA MET A 122 7.94 -4.48 -9.28
C MET A 122 8.13 -5.89 -8.71
N ILE A 123 8.79 -6.78 -9.45
CA ILE A 123 9.16 -8.12 -8.95
C ILE A 123 10.10 -8.00 -7.76
N ASP A 124 11.13 -7.16 -7.84
CA ASP A 124 12.08 -6.94 -6.75
C ASP A 124 11.40 -6.32 -5.52
N GLN A 125 10.54 -5.31 -5.73
CA GLN A 125 9.75 -4.71 -4.65
C GLN A 125 8.81 -5.75 -3.98
N LEU A 126 8.16 -6.61 -4.76
CA LEU A 126 7.29 -7.66 -4.25
C LEU A 126 8.08 -8.75 -3.52
N ASN A 127 9.26 -9.11 -4.01
CA ASN A 127 10.17 -10.06 -3.36
C ASN A 127 10.58 -9.54 -1.98
N PHE A 128 10.99 -8.27 -1.88
CA PHE A 128 11.25 -7.63 -0.58
C PHE A 128 10.03 -7.72 0.34
N CYS A 129 8.85 -7.37 -0.16
CA CYS A 129 7.62 -7.39 0.66
C CYS A 129 7.29 -8.81 1.16
N ARG A 130 7.50 -9.83 0.34
CA ARG A 130 7.26 -11.24 0.69
C ARG A 130 8.27 -11.75 1.71
N GLN A 131 9.55 -11.43 1.54
CA GLN A 131 10.60 -11.78 2.48
C GLN A 131 10.41 -11.12 3.85
N ASN A 132 9.84 -9.91 3.87
CA ASN A 132 9.58 -9.14 5.09
C ASN A 132 8.12 -9.20 5.55
N GLN A 133 7.32 -10.14 5.02
CA GLN A 133 5.87 -10.15 5.17
C GLN A 133 5.42 -10.08 6.63
N ASP A 134 5.98 -10.91 7.50
CA ASP A 134 5.60 -10.95 8.91
C ASP A 134 5.82 -9.61 9.60
N ILE A 135 6.93 -8.93 9.28
CA ILE A 135 7.27 -7.61 9.82
C ILE A 135 6.28 -6.56 9.31
N LEU A 136 5.96 -6.58 8.01
CA LEU A 136 5.05 -5.62 7.40
C LEU A 136 3.62 -5.79 7.92
N VAL A 137 3.13 -7.04 8.01
CA VAL A 137 1.79 -7.36 8.52
C VAL A 137 1.67 -6.95 9.99
N ARG A 138 2.62 -7.34 10.84
CA ARG A 138 2.65 -6.92 12.26
C ARG A 138 2.75 -5.41 12.41
N LYS A 139 3.49 -4.72 11.54
CA LYS A 139 3.58 -3.26 11.54
C LYS A 139 2.22 -2.62 11.24
N ALA A 140 1.53 -3.08 10.20
CA ALA A 140 0.21 -2.57 9.84
C ALA A 140 -0.81 -2.77 10.96
N GLU A 141 -0.86 -3.98 11.54
CA GLU A 141 -1.77 -4.28 12.65
C GLU A 141 -1.47 -3.44 13.89
N LYS A 142 -0.19 -3.35 14.29
CA LYS A 142 0.22 -2.53 15.43
C LYS A 142 -0.12 -1.06 15.23
N LEU A 143 0.14 -0.52 14.03
CA LEU A 143 -0.20 0.86 13.70
C LEU A 143 -1.71 1.11 13.81
N TYR A 144 -2.53 0.22 13.23
CA TYR A 144 -3.99 0.31 13.31
C TYR A 144 -4.46 0.35 14.77
N GLN A 145 -4.02 -0.61 15.59
CA GLN A 145 -4.36 -0.68 17.01
C GLN A 145 -3.91 0.57 17.78
N MET A 146 -2.73 1.14 17.47
CA MET A 146 -2.23 2.35 18.12
C MET A 146 -3.09 3.59 17.81
N VAL A 147 -3.59 3.72 16.59
CA VAL A 147 -4.45 4.83 16.15
C VAL A 147 -5.86 4.70 16.72
N GLU A 148 -6.37 3.49 16.82
CA GLU A 148 -7.71 3.20 17.34
C GLU A 148 -7.83 3.34 18.87
N LYS A 149 -6.72 3.17 19.61
CA LYS A 149 -6.73 3.39 21.07
C LYS A 149 -7.14 4.82 21.41
N ARG A 150 -8.05 4.97 22.39
CA ARG A 150 -8.50 6.29 22.90
C ARG A 150 -7.31 7.20 23.26
N ASN A 151 -6.31 6.67 23.95
CA ASN A 151 -5.11 7.41 24.40
C ASN A 151 -3.94 7.38 23.40
N GLY A 152 -4.19 7.01 22.13
CA GLY A 152 -3.16 7.03 21.09
C GLY A 152 -2.64 8.45 20.80
N SER A 153 -1.37 8.57 20.41
CA SER A 153 -0.74 9.85 20.09
C SER A 153 -1.56 10.65 19.07
N GLY A 154 -1.98 11.86 19.44
CA GLY A 154 -2.75 12.75 18.56
C GLY A 154 -2.00 13.10 17.28
N GLN A 155 -0.67 13.23 17.34
CA GLN A 155 0.17 13.44 16.15
C GLN A 155 0.12 12.23 15.21
N LEU A 156 0.21 11.01 15.75
CA LEU A 156 0.12 9.79 14.94
C LEU A 156 -1.25 9.69 14.25
N LYS A 157 -2.34 9.91 15.00
CA LYS A 157 -3.71 9.90 14.46
C LYS A 157 -3.88 10.90 13.32
N ARG A 158 -3.30 12.10 13.45
CA ARG A 158 -3.35 13.14 12.40
C ARG A 158 -2.59 12.76 11.13
N ARG A 159 -1.57 11.89 11.21
CA ARG A 159 -0.81 11.43 10.02
C ARG A 159 -1.49 10.30 9.27
N CYS A 160 -2.31 9.51 9.96
CA CYS A 160 -3.05 8.39 9.38
C CYS A 160 -4.36 8.84 8.73
N LEU A 161 -4.80 8.08 7.73
CA LEU A 161 -6.14 8.20 7.16
C LEU A 161 -7.20 7.88 8.22
N LYS A 162 -8.40 8.44 8.03
CA LYS A 162 -9.57 8.15 8.87
C LYS A 162 -10.12 6.74 8.61
N TRP A 163 -9.40 5.69 9.00
CA TRP A 163 -9.70 4.29 8.64
C TRP A 163 -11.13 3.85 8.94
N ARG A 164 -11.70 4.21 10.09
CA ARG A 164 -13.12 3.94 10.40
C ARG A 164 -14.09 4.53 9.39
N LYS A 165 -13.80 5.74 8.89
CA LYS A 165 -14.64 6.36 7.86
C LYS A 165 -14.48 5.64 6.52
N LEU A 166 -13.27 5.18 6.19
CA LEU A 166 -13.00 4.41 4.99
C LEU A 166 -13.68 3.02 5.03
N GLU A 167 -13.68 2.36 6.19
CA GLU A 167 -14.38 1.07 6.42
C GLU A 167 -15.89 1.23 6.15
N GLN A 168 -16.52 2.28 6.69
CA GLN A 168 -17.94 2.58 6.43
C GLN A 168 -18.26 2.84 4.95
N ILE A 169 -17.31 3.41 4.20
CA ILE A 169 -17.48 3.62 2.76
C ILE A 169 -17.39 2.28 2.02
N LEU A 170 -16.47 1.40 2.40
CA LEU A 170 -16.34 0.06 1.83
C LEU A 170 -17.60 -0.77 2.03
N GLU A 171 -18.23 -0.70 3.20
CA GLU A 171 -19.48 -1.42 3.50
C GLU A 171 -20.64 -1.00 2.59
N ARG A 172 -20.62 0.23 2.07
CA ARG A 172 -21.68 0.81 1.22
C ARG A 172 -21.33 0.81 -0.27
N PHE A 173 -20.14 0.33 -0.64
CA PHE A 173 -19.64 0.32 -2.02
C PHE A 173 -20.03 -0.97 -2.75
#